data_AF-A0A812JDM4-F1
#
_entry.id   AF-A0A812JDM4-F1
#
_cell.length_a   1.000
_cell.length_b   1.000
_cell.length_c   1.000
_cell.angle_alpha   90.00
_cell.angle_beta   90.00
_cell.angle_gamma   90.00
#
_symmetry.space_group_name_H-M   'P 1'
#
loop_
_entity.id
_entity.type
_entity.pdbx_description
1 polymer ?
#
loop_
_entity_poly.entity_id
_entity_poly.type
_entity_poly.pdbx_seq_one_letter_code
_entity_poly.pdbx_strand_id
1 'polypeptide(L)'
;MSEMPPIVQCDLQSPPGPERPGGDVRRSRRSQQDEDEDEVTGLKTDTILPHPHRQSKISEISQIALVQPRRNSRVSKLIESQQVRFMIMRAQRTREFGVKKQWFVINPDTNPFSTAWQIVTNFALAFVALITPLQVGLLEIHLDFLFVLTMMVDFVFVIDMILQFVTMYPRTTARGLEWELNPQKIAMNYLRTWFFLDFVTLIPFDMIGVTSGTDSLKDLRSIKVIRVLRLLKLMRLLRSSRLTHRLEIPLSIPYQQVALFRFLLILVLACHWLACVWAMTLKIVDDTFPQWINDIEAADVPYGIRTRDSPMRIYIAAYYFCCYTMTSVGYGDNGPKNVLERLVCTWIVLTSGLSWAYILGEVCAIVSEMTAEGQRFRKKMHHLNSLMQEQGLPPELRKRMRSFFLQNRHQAEHQTRQKLLENLSPQLHAEVCTALNMPWIEKVSFFQQFMSLIDALEADGAHTAPFRACIADISRELQTAAFAQKEIFDNVQVLYILSKGLVALNSRVGHNGAVWGEDFVLSDTSLIRPVAGFALTYIEVLFLTRESFMGVIERRKLTCPQLGQVVRRYCVRVAVTRGIIAEARRRLQLRAGTPSSVAKRVQGSQQTQGSSDSAPQPPGFLEPED
;
A
#
# COMPACT_ATOMS: atom_id res chain seq x y z
N MET A 1 46.24 27.12 -24.08
CA MET A 1 46.56 26.36 -25.31
C MET A 1 45.77 25.06 -25.24
N SER A 2 44.72 24.78 -26.01
CA SER A 2 44.04 25.40 -27.17
C SER A 2 42.53 25.43 -26.88
N GLU A 3 41.84 26.57 -26.90
CA GLU A 3 41.13 27.21 -28.03
C GLU A 3 39.86 26.50 -28.56
N MET A 4 38.79 27.33 -28.59
CA MET A 4 37.33 27.17 -28.82
C MET A 4 36.92 26.87 -30.29
N PRO A 5 35.62 26.56 -30.63
CA PRO A 5 34.56 27.58 -30.88
C PRO A 5 33.08 27.21 -30.51
N PRO A 6 32.11 28.17 -30.64
CA PRO A 6 30.81 28.17 -29.95
C PRO A 6 29.53 28.10 -30.84
N ILE A 7 28.38 27.90 -30.15
CA ILE A 7 26.96 28.33 -30.37
C ILE A 7 26.28 28.21 -31.76
N VAL A 8 25.11 27.56 -31.80
CA VAL A 8 23.94 27.95 -32.63
C VAL A 8 22.62 27.72 -31.86
N GLN A 9 21.79 28.78 -31.79
CA GLN A 9 20.36 28.81 -31.37
C GLN A 9 19.44 28.30 -32.49
N CYS A 10 18.34 27.63 -32.16
CA CYS A 10 17.17 27.52 -33.03
C CYS A 10 15.86 27.75 -32.24
N ASP A 11 15.00 28.58 -32.83
CA ASP A 11 13.74 29.11 -32.33
C ASP A 11 12.53 28.16 -32.50
N LEU A 12 11.52 28.44 -31.65
CA LEU A 12 10.07 28.28 -31.76
C LEU A 12 9.46 27.28 -32.77
N GLN A 13 8.52 26.43 -32.28
CA GLN A 13 7.09 26.53 -32.65
C GLN A 13 6.16 25.59 -31.85
N SER A 14 5.02 26.17 -31.45
CA SER A 14 3.88 25.59 -30.74
C SER A 14 3.00 24.71 -31.64
N PRO A 15 2.29 23.68 -31.12
CA PRO A 15 1.29 22.95 -31.89
C PRO A 15 -0.11 23.59 -31.80
N PRO A 16 -0.93 23.58 -32.89
CA PRO A 16 -2.29 24.14 -32.88
C PRO A 16 -3.35 23.12 -32.43
N GLY A 17 -4.46 23.65 -31.92
CA GLY A 17 -5.64 22.91 -31.42
C GLY A 17 -6.61 22.43 -32.52
N PRO A 18 -7.72 21.78 -32.14
CA PRO A 18 -8.64 21.14 -33.08
C PRO A 18 -9.86 22.01 -33.42
N GLU A 19 -10.15 22.14 -34.71
CA GLU A 19 -11.43 22.60 -35.25
C GLU A 19 -12.23 21.41 -35.84
N ARG A 20 -13.53 21.35 -35.50
CA ARG A 20 -14.63 20.77 -36.30
C ARG A 20 -15.38 21.95 -36.97
N PRO A 21 -16.46 21.80 -37.78
CA PRO A 21 -17.18 20.62 -38.29
C PRO A 21 -17.53 20.71 -39.80
N GLY A 22 -18.21 19.70 -40.37
CA GLY A 22 -19.05 19.94 -41.56
C GLY A 22 -19.44 18.72 -42.41
N GLY A 23 -20.75 18.55 -42.59
CA GLY A 23 -21.41 18.01 -43.79
C GLY A 23 -21.68 16.50 -43.80
N ASP A 24 -22.94 16.06 -43.71
CA ASP A 24 -23.90 15.83 -44.83
C ASP A 24 -23.53 14.60 -45.69
N VAL A 25 -24.41 13.75 -46.22
CA VAL A 25 -25.86 13.51 -46.10
C VAL A 25 -26.17 12.23 -46.92
N ARG A 26 -27.27 11.55 -46.60
CA ARG A 26 -28.14 10.70 -47.46
C ARG A 26 -27.80 9.24 -47.85
N ARG A 27 -28.90 8.47 -47.70
CA ARG A 27 -29.48 7.39 -48.54
C ARG A 27 -28.78 6.03 -48.48
N SER A 28 -29.44 4.88 -48.46
CA SER A 28 -30.78 4.43 -48.90
C SER A 28 -31.05 3.08 -48.20
N ARG A 29 -32.19 2.86 -47.52
CA ARG A 29 -33.42 2.21 -48.02
C ARG A 29 -33.23 0.80 -48.62
N ARG A 30 -33.73 -0.24 -47.90
CA ARG A 30 -34.60 -1.35 -48.38
C ARG A 30 -34.75 -2.40 -47.25
N SER A 31 -35.96 -2.60 -46.70
CA SER A 31 -36.96 -3.64 -47.08
C SER A 31 -36.50 -5.04 -46.66
N GLN A 32 -37.28 -5.95 -46.07
CA GLN A 32 -38.71 -6.19 -45.86
C GLN A 32 -38.73 -7.42 -44.89
N GLN A 33 -39.55 -7.46 -43.85
CA GLN A 33 -40.95 -7.92 -43.83
C GLN A 33 -41.06 -9.45 -43.66
N ASP A 34 -41.96 -9.84 -42.74
CA ASP A 34 -42.74 -11.09 -42.59
C ASP A 34 -42.83 -11.41 -41.07
N GLU A 35 -43.93 -11.07 -40.38
CA GLU A 35 -45.25 -11.77 -40.32
C GLU A 35 -45.08 -13.16 -39.65
N ASP A 36 -45.85 -13.61 -38.65
CA ASP A 36 -47.06 -13.15 -37.96
C ASP A 36 -47.29 -14.03 -36.71
N GLU A 37 -48.15 -13.54 -35.80
CA GLU A 37 -49.20 -14.23 -34.98
C GLU A 37 -48.91 -15.60 -34.32
N ASP A 38 -49.50 -16.07 -33.22
CA ASP A 38 -50.35 -15.65 -32.09
C ASP A 38 -50.48 -16.97 -31.29
N GLU A 39 -50.40 -16.98 -29.95
CA GLU A 39 -51.30 -17.86 -29.16
C GLU A 39 -51.21 -17.63 -27.64
N VAL A 40 -52.35 -17.28 -27.07
CA VAL A 40 -52.63 -17.21 -25.64
C VAL A 40 -53.31 -18.51 -25.22
N THR A 41 -52.72 -19.29 -24.30
CA THR A 41 -53.45 -20.28 -23.51
C THR A 41 -52.95 -20.39 -22.06
N GLY A 42 -53.84 -20.07 -21.12
CA GLY A 42 -54.26 -20.92 -19.99
C GLY A 42 -53.24 -21.50 -18.98
N LEU A 43 -53.31 -20.98 -17.75
CA LEU A 43 -53.23 -21.65 -16.43
C LEU A 43 -52.27 -22.85 -16.23
N LYS A 44 -51.33 -22.68 -15.28
CA LYS A 44 -51.26 -23.50 -14.04
C LYS A 44 -50.30 -22.88 -13.01
N THR A 45 -50.89 -22.45 -11.89
CA THR A 45 -50.22 -22.12 -10.63
C THR A 45 -49.84 -23.42 -9.91
N ASP A 46 -48.55 -23.69 -9.77
CA ASP A 46 -48.04 -24.65 -8.77
C ASP A 46 -47.23 -23.91 -7.70
N THR A 47 -47.86 -23.77 -6.54
CA THR A 47 -47.27 -23.26 -5.30
C THR A 47 -46.42 -24.37 -4.68
N ILE A 48 -45.09 -24.24 -4.72
CA ILE A 48 -44.17 -25.12 -3.99
C ILE A 48 -43.60 -24.33 -2.81
N LEU A 49 -44.09 -24.65 -1.60
CA LEU A 49 -43.55 -24.21 -0.31
C LEU A 49 -42.12 -24.77 -0.10
N PRO A 50 -41.16 -24.00 0.46
CA PRO A 50 -39.90 -24.57 0.91
C PRO A 50 -40.00 -25.09 2.36
N HIS A 51 -39.55 -26.34 2.54
CA HIS A 51 -39.43 -27.09 3.80
C HIS A 51 -38.58 -26.38 4.90
N PRO A 52 -38.94 -26.46 6.19
CA PRO A 52 -38.29 -25.75 7.29
C PRO A 52 -37.22 -26.59 8.00
N HIS A 53 -36.14 -27.01 7.32
CA HIS A 53 -35.11 -27.85 7.96
C HIS A 53 -33.67 -27.34 7.87
N ARG A 54 -33.48 -26.02 7.74
CA ARG A 54 -32.14 -25.40 7.71
C ARG A 54 -31.98 -24.16 8.59
N GLN A 55 -32.72 -24.07 9.68
CA GLN A 55 -32.53 -23.03 10.72
C GLN A 55 -31.79 -23.54 11.97
N SER A 56 -31.67 -24.86 12.17
CA SER A 56 -31.07 -25.43 13.40
C SER A 56 -29.54 -25.47 13.44
N LYS A 57 -28.83 -25.16 12.34
CA LYS A 57 -27.35 -25.16 12.31
C LYS A 57 -26.70 -23.79 12.53
N ILE A 58 -27.49 -22.74 12.74
CA ILE A 58 -26.98 -21.37 12.97
C ILE A 58 -26.84 -21.08 14.49
N SER A 59 -27.51 -21.84 15.36
CA SER A 59 -27.41 -21.67 16.82
C SER A 59 -26.09 -22.17 17.42
N GLU A 60 -25.43 -23.17 16.82
CA GLU A 60 -24.21 -23.77 17.38
C GLU A 60 -22.91 -23.00 17.10
N ILE A 61 -22.88 -22.11 16.11
CA ILE A 61 -21.67 -21.31 15.79
C ILE A 61 -21.51 -20.12 16.78
N SER A 62 -22.52 -19.85 17.62
CA SER A 62 -22.52 -18.73 18.57
C SER A 62 -21.71 -18.97 19.87
N GLN A 63 -21.27 -20.20 20.17
CA GLN A 63 -20.72 -20.53 21.50
C GLN A 63 -19.20 -20.74 21.59
N ILE A 64 -18.42 -20.61 20.50
CA ILE A 64 -16.97 -20.95 20.53
C ILE A 64 -16.04 -19.71 20.61
N ALA A 65 -16.57 -18.49 20.76
CA ALA A 65 -15.78 -17.24 20.70
C ALA A 65 -15.52 -16.56 22.07
N LEU A 66 -15.23 -17.33 23.13
CA LEU A 66 -14.91 -16.75 24.45
C LEU A 66 -13.73 -17.47 25.10
N VAL A 67 -12.49 -17.10 24.74
CA VAL A 67 -11.32 -16.95 25.66
C VAL A 67 -10.19 -16.26 24.89
N GLN A 68 -9.87 -14.98 25.18
CA GLN A 68 -8.53 -14.35 25.08
C GLN A 68 -8.60 -12.86 25.54
N PRO A 69 -7.48 -12.20 25.93
CA PRO A 69 -7.42 -11.35 27.11
C PRO A 69 -7.65 -9.84 26.84
N ARG A 70 -8.01 -9.15 27.92
CA ARG A 70 -8.35 -7.73 28.04
C ARG A 70 -7.28 -6.79 27.46
N ARG A 71 -7.58 -6.17 26.31
CA ARG A 71 -7.13 -4.80 25.98
C ARG A 71 -8.33 -4.03 25.40
N ASN A 72 -9.06 -3.35 26.29
CA ASN A 72 -10.26 -2.59 25.95
C ASN A 72 -9.89 -1.30 25.20
N SER A 73 -10.10 -1.27 23.88
CA SER A 73 -10.49 -0.03 23.21
C SER A 73 -11.84 -0.28 22.54
N ARG A 74 -12.83 0.58 22.80
CA ARG A 74 -14.13 0.54 22.08
C ARG A 74 -13.93 0.60 20.56
N VAL A 75 -12.82 1.17 20.12
CA VAL A 75 -12.37 1.30 18.74
C VAL A 75 -12.15 -0.05 18.06
N SER A 76 -11.51 -1.03 18.70
CA SER A 76 -11.25 -2.34 18.05
C SER A 76 -12.53 -3.13 17.81
N LYS A 77 -13.45 -3.12 18.79
CA LYS A 77 -14.77 -3.76 18.67
C LYS A 77 -15.65 -3.07 17.63
N LEU A 78 -15.54 -1.75 17.47
CA LEU A 78 -16.24 -1.01 16.41
C LEU A 78 -15.71 -1.42 15.03
N ILE A 79 -14.39 -1.48 14.86
CA ILE A 79 -13.75 -1.85 13.58
C ILE A 79 -14.11 -3.28 13.17
N GLU A 80 -14.07 -4.25 14.09
CA GLU A 80 -14.49 -5.63 13.80
C GLU A 80 -15.97 -5.71 13.44
N SER A 81 -16.84 -5.00 14.16
CA SER A 81 -18.29 -4.99 13.89
C SER A 81 -18.63 -4.31 12.55
N GLN A 82 -17.88 -3.29 12.14
CA GLN A 82 -18.06 -2.59 10.87
C GLN A 82 -17.52 -3.40 9.69
N GLN A 83 -16.40 -4.09 9.83
CA GLN A 83 -15.87 -4.98 8.79
C GLN A 83 -16.83 -6.12 8.46
N VAL A 84 -17.39 -6.78 9.48
CA VAL A 84 -18.35 -7.88 9.30
C VAL A 84 -19.64 -7.37 8.61
N ARG A 85 -20.13 -6.19 8.99
CA ARG A 85 -21.34 -5.61 8.38
C ARG A 85 -21.13 -5.12 6.96
N PHE A 86 -19.95 -4.59 6.63
CA PHE A 86 -19.59 -4.22 5.26
C PHE A 86 -19.54 -5.45 4.35
N MET A 87 -19.01 -6.58 4.85
CA MET A 87 -19.08 -7.86 4.12
C MET A 87 -20.52 -8.30 3.88
N ILE A 88 -21.41 -8.17 4.87
CA ILE A 88 -22.84 -8.53 4.73
C ILE A 88 -23.53 -7.63 3.70
N MET A 89 -23.30 -6.31 3.73
CA MET A 89 -23.89 -5.39 2.75
C MET A 89 -23.33 -5.59 1.34
N ARG A 90 -22.04 -5.92 1.20
CA ARG A 90 -21.45 -6.30 -0.09
C ARG A 90 -22.00 -7.64 -0.60
N ALA A 91 -22.26 -8.59 0.30
CA ALA A 91 -22.92 -9.86 -0.01
C ALA A 91 -24.40 -9.70 -0.39
N GLN A 92 -25.08 -8.68 0.15
CA GLN A 92 -26.45 -8.33 -0.21
C GLN A 92 -26.52 -7.57 -1.55
N ARG A 93 -25.61 -6.61 -1.79
CA ARG A 93 -25.54 -5.88 -3.08
C ARG A 93 -25.16 -6.77 -4.26
N THR A 94 -24.38 -7.82 -4.03
CA THR A 94 -24.11 -8.86 -5.04
C THR A 94 -25.29 -9.81 -5.28
N ARG A 95 -26.31 -9.85 -4.40
CA ARG A 95 -27.57 -10.55 -4.66
C ARG A 95 -28.55 -9.76 -5.53
N GLU A 96 -28.49 -8.42 -5.49
CA GLU A 96 -29.39 -7.56 -6.28
C GLU A 96 -29.04 -7.52 -7.77
N PHE A 97 -27.75 -7.64 -8.14
CA PHE A 97 -27.34 -7.88 -9.52
C PHE A 97 -27.37 -9.39 -9.81
N GLY A 98 -28.56 -9.89 -10.10
CA GLY A 98 -28.84 -11.30 -10.35
C GLY A 98 -28.11 -11.90 -11.55
N VAL A 99 -26.82 -12.21 -11.40
CA VAL A 99 -26.14 -13.20 -12.23
C VAL A 99 -26.24 -14.52 -11.47
N LYS A 100 -27.05 -15.46 -11.97
CA LYS A 100 -27.15 -16.82 -11.40
C LYS A 100 -25.76 -17.44 -11.37
N LYS A 101 -25.13 -17.46 -10.19
CA LYS A 101 -23.82 -18.09 -9.97
C LYS A 101 -24.01 -19.60 -10.12
N GLN A 102 -23.56 -20.17 -11.22
CA GLN A 102 -23.55 -21.63 -11.39
C GLN A 102 -22.65 -22.23 -10.31
N TRP A 103 -23.18 -23.16 -9.51
CA TRP A 103 -22.52 -23.72 -8.32
C TRP A 103 -21.15 -24.34 -8.59
N PHE A 104 -20.93 -24.75 -9.84
CA PHE A 104 -19.70 -25.43 -10.26
C PHE A 104 -18.56 -24.45 -10.56
N VAL A 105 -18.81 -23.19 -10.92
CA VAL A 105 -17.76 -22.27 -11.39
C VAL A 105 -17.01 -21.63 -10.22
N ILE A 106 -15.69 -21.79 -10.17
CA ILE A 106 -14.84 -21.31 -9.08
C ILE A 106 -14.44 -19.86 -9.33
N ASN A 107 -14.83 -18.98 -8.40
CA ASN A 107 -14.36 -17.61 -8.39
C ASN A 107 -13.05 -17.52 -7.57
N PRO A 108 -11.94 -17.09 -8.20
CA PRO A 108 -10.63 -17.10 -7.56
C PRO A 108 -10.45 -16.08 -6.43
N ASP A 109 -11.24 -14.99 -6.42
CA ASP A 109 -11.10 -13.88 -5.46
C ASP A 109 -11.93 -14.08 -4.19
N THR A 110 -12.99 -14.88 -4.26
CA THR A 110 -13.98 -15.01 -3.16
C THR A 110 -13.90 -16.34 -2.43
N ASN A 111 -13.34 -17.38 -3.05
CA ASN A 111 -13.31 -18.71 -2.47
C ASN A 111 -11.97 -18.97 -1.74
N PRO A 112 -11.96 -19.19 -0.40
CA PRO A 112 -10.74 -19.49 0.35
C PRO A 112 -10.04 -20.77 -0.13
N PHE A 113 -10.79 -21.72 -0.69
CA PHE A 113 -10.23 -22.92 -1.31
C PHE A 113 -9.31 -22.57 -2.49
N SER A 114 -9.68 -21.58 -3.32
CA SER A 114 -8.85 -21.17 -4.46
C SER A 114 -7.52 -20.58 -3.98
N THR A 115 -7.54 -19.77 -2.92
CA THR A 115 -6.31 -19.22 -2.32
C THR A 115 -5.42 -20.33 -1.75
N ALA A 116 -6.00 -21.27 -0.99
CA ALA A 116 -5.25 -22.41 -0.46
C ALA A 116 -4.68 -23.29 -1.58
N TRP A 117 -5.46 -23.55 -2.64
CA TRP A 117 -5.02 -24.31 -3.80
C TRP A 117 -3.85 -23.64 -4.53
N GLN A 118 -3.89 -22.31 -4.71
CA GLN A 118 -2.78 -21.55 -5.28
C GLN A 118 -1.49 -21.66 -4.45
N ILE A 119 -1.61 -21.73 -3.11
CA ILE A 119 -0.45 -21.97 -2.25
C ILE A 119 0.10 -23.38 -2.48
N VAL A 120 -0.76 -24.39 -2.52
CA VAL A 120 -0.36 -25.79 -2.80
C VAL A 120 0.33 -25.93 -4.16
N THR A 121 -0.23 -25.33 -5.22
CA THR A 121 0.36 -25.39 -6.57
C THR A 121 1.66 -24.60 -6.67
N ASN A 122 1.83 -23.52 -5.91
CA ASN A 122 3.10 -22.81 -5.78
C ASN A 122 4.18 -23.67 -5.11
N PHE A 123 3.84 -24.38 -4.03
CA PHE A 123 4.79 -25.31 -3.39
C PHE A 123 5.15 -26.46 -4.32
N ALA A 124 4.17 -27.04 -5.02
CA ALA A 124 4.39 -28.05 -6.04
C ALA A 124 5.32 -27.54 -7.16
N LEU A 125 5.15 -26.29 -7.58
CA LEU A 125 5.98 -25.67 -8.60
C LEU A 125 7.42 -25.41 -8.14
N ALA A 126 7.60 -24.95 -6.90
CA ALA A 126 8.91 -24.81 -6.27
C ALA A 126 9.63 -26.17 -6.18
N PHE A 127 8.90 -27.23 -5.81
CA PHE A 127 9.43 -28.59 -5.80
C PHE A 127 9.91 -29.02 -7.20
N VAL A 128 9.09 -28.81 -8.24
CA VAL A 128 9.48 -29.13 -9.63
C VAL A 128 10.72 -28.35 -10.05
N ALA A 129 10.81 -27.06 -9.71
CA ALA A 129 11.93 -26.20 -10.07
C ALA A 129 13.28 -26.62 -9.45
N LEU A 130 13.25 -27.22 -8.26
CA LEU A 130 14.43 -27.64 -7.50
C LEU A 130 14.80 -29.11 -7.74
N ILE A 131 13.81 -30.00 -7.76
CA ILE A 131 14.05 -31.44 -7.77
C ILE A 131 14.18 -31.99 -9.19
N THR A 132 13.45 -31.46 -10.17
CA THR A 132 13.50 -31.98 -11.55
C THR A 132 14.89 -31.83 -12.18
N PRO A 133 15.57 -30.66 -12.13
CA PRO A 133 16.92 -30.53 -12.66
C PRO A 133 17.92 -31.45 -11.98
N LEU A 134 17.79 -31.62 -10.66
CA LEU A 134 18.63 -32.53 -9.86
C LEU A 134 18.41 -34.00 -10.26
N GLN A 135 17.15 -34.41 -10.48
CA GLN A 135 16.82 -35.76 -10.94
C GLN A 135 17.36 -36.05 -12.35
N VAL A 136 17.37 -35.05 -13.24
CA VAL A 136 17.88 -35.24 -14.60
C VAL A 136 19.41 -35.24 -14.62
N GLY A 137 20.04 -34.35 -13.85
CA GLY A 137 21.49 -34.17 -13.85
C GLY A 137 22.26 -35.21 -13.04
N LEU A 138 21.68 -35.73 -11.95
CA LEU A 138 22.48 -36.36 -10.89
C LEU A 138 21.92 -37.67 -10.33
N LEU A 139 20.60 -37.78 -10.16
CA LEU A 139 19.99 -38.95 -9.51
C LEU A 139 19.65 -40.05 -10.53
N GLU A 140 19.88 -41.30 -10.15
CA GLU A 140 19.41 -42.46 -10.91
C GLU A 140 17.99 -42.84 -10.50
N ILE A 141 17.26 -43.50 -11.40
CA ILE A 141 15.84 -43.79 -11.21
C ILE A 141 15.72 -45.03 -10.35
N HIS A 142 15.39 -44.82 -9.07
CA HIS A 142 15.02 -45.89 -8.15
C HIS A 142 13.61 -45.64 -7.60
N LEU A 143 12.94 -46.71 -7.16
CA LEU A 143 11.62 -46.66 -6.51
C LEU A 143 11.76 -46.17 -5.07
N ASP A 144 12.26 -44.95 -4.92
CA ASP A 144 12.54 -44.33 -3.63
C ASP A 144 11.41 -43.40 -3.20
N PHE A 145 11.44 -42.96 -1.94
CA PHE A 145 10.50 -41.96 -1.41
C PHE A 145 10.39 -40.70 -2.30
N LEU A 146 11.51 -40.25 -2.88
CA LEU A 146 11.55 -39.11 -3.79
C LEU A 146 10.70 -39.35 -5.06
N PHE A 147 10.66 -40.57 -5.57
CA PHE A 147 9.84 -40.93 -6.73
C PHE A 147 8.35 -40.85 -6.40
N VAL A 148 7.94 -41.38 -5.23
CA VAL A 148 6.56 -41.27 -4.74
C VAL A 148 6.15 -39.80 -4.59
N LEU A 149 7.04 -38.97 -4.03
CA LEU A 149 6.79 -37.55 -3.88
C LEU A 149 6.66 -36.82 -5.23
N THR A 150 7.49 -37.15 -6.22
CA THR A 150 7.36 -36.63 -7.59
C THR A 150 6.01 -37.02 -8.21
N MET A 151 5.54 -38.25 -8.02
CA MET A 151 4.23 -38.69 -8.50
C MET A 151 3.08 -37.95 -7.81
N MET A 152 3.16 -37.71 -6.49
CA MET A 152 2.17 -36.89 -5.78
C MET A 152 2.10 -35.47 -6.33
N VAL A 153 3.26 -34.86 -6.61
CA VAL A 153 3.34 -33.52 -7.19
C VAL A 153 2.76 -33.49 -8.60
N ASP A 154 3.04 -34.50 -9.43
CA ASP A 154 2.44 -34.60 -10.77
C ASP A 154 0.91 -34.77 -10.69
N PHE A 155 0.39 -35.53 -9.71
CA PHE A 155 -1.05 -35.65 -9.47
C PHE A 155 -1.71 -34.32 -9.07
N VAL A 156 -1.04 -33.48 -8.27
CA VAL A 156 -1.51 -32.11 -7.97
C VAL A 156 -1.69 -31.30 -9.25
N PHE A 157 -0.76 -31.40 -10.21
CA PHE A 157 -0.88 -30.68 -11.48
C PHE A 157 -1.98 -31.24 -12.41
N VAL A 158 -2.30 -32.53 -12.32
CA VAL A 158 -3.47 -33.11 -13.01
C VAL A 158 -4.75 -32.48 -12.47
N ILE A 159 -4.89 -32.39 -11.15
CA ILE A 159 -6.05 -31.73 -10.52
C ILE A 159 -6.07 -30.25 -10.92
N ASP A 160 -4.93 -29.56 -10.93
CA ASP A 160 -4.83 -28.15 -11.33
C ASP A 160 -5.34 -27.92 -12.77
N MET A 161 -4.93 -28.79 -13.70
CA MET A 161 -5.41 -28.76 -15.09
C MET A 161 -6.94 -28.92 -15.16
N ILE A 162 -7.52 -29.85 -14.39
CA ILE A 162 -8.98 -30.06 -14.35
C ILE A 162 -9.69 -28.83 -13.78
N LEU A 163 -9.17 -28.26 -12.69
CA LEU A 163 -9.73 -27.05 -12.06
C LEU A 163 -9.67 -25.83 -12.99
N GLN A 164 -8.70 -25.78 -13.91
CA GLN A 164 -8.58 -24.68 -14.87
C GLN A 164 -9.73 -24.61 -15.88
N PHE A 165 -10.42 -25.74 -16.16
CA PHE A 165 -11.65 -25.76 -16.97
C PHE A 165 -12.86 -25.15 -16.24
N VAL A 166 -12.76 -25.00 -14.92
CA VAL A 166 -13.86 -24.60 -14.03
C VAL A 166 -13.61 -23.21 -13.41
N THR A 167 -12.39 -22.69 -13.57
CA THR A 167 -11.96 -21.42 -13.00
C THR A 167 -12.31 -20.25 -13.92
N MET A 168 -12.94 -19.22 -13.34
CA MET A 168 -13.29 -17.98 -14.05
C MET A 168 -12.03 -17.26 -14.54
N TYR A 169 -12.08 -16.64 -15.73
CA TYR A 169 -11.02 -15.76 -16.21
C TYR A 169 -11.52 -14.32 -16.36
N PRO A 170 -10.66 -13.31 -16.09
CA PRO A 170 -11.03 -11.91 -16.23
C PRO A 170 -11.02 -11.53 -17.72
N ARG A 171 -12.07 -10.83 -18.16
CA ARG A 171 -12.18 -10.30 -19.52
C ARG A 171 -12.33 -8.79 -19.47
N THR A 172 -11.44 -8.08 -20.15
CA THR A 172 -11.60 -6.65 -20.40
C THR A 172 -12.63 -6.47 -21.51
N THR A 173 -13.78 -5.90 -21.18
CA THR A 173 -14.81 -5.49 -22.14
C THR A 173 -14.87 -3.97 -22.18
N ALA A 174 -15.58 -3.41 -23.17
CA ALA A 174 -15.83 -1.97 -23.25
C ALA A 174 -16.57 -1.41 -22.01
N ARG A 175 -17.17 -2.29 -21.18
CA ARG A 175 -17.88 -1.95 -19.94
C ARG A 175 -17.03 -2.13 -18.68
N GLY A 176 -15.78 -2.57 -18.81
CA GLY A 176 -14.86 -2.79 -17.69
C GLY A 176 -14.35 -4.22 -17.59
N LEU A 177 -13.76 -4.55 -16.43
CA LEU A 177 -13.28 -5.89 -16.11
C LEU A 177 -14.46 -6.75 -15.62
N GLU A 178 -14.92 -7.67 -16.46
CA GLU A 178 -15.98 -8.62 -16.10
C GLU A 178 -15.41 -10.03 -16.01
N TRP A 179 -15.89 -10.82 -15.05
CA TRP A 179 -15.55 -12.23 -14.92
C TRP A 179 -16.51 -13.05 -15.78
N GLU A 180 -15.99 -13.83 -16.73
CA GLU A 180 -16.84 -14.69 -17.56
C GLU A 180 -17.24 -15.95 -16.76
N LEU A 181 -18.55 -16.22 -16.67
CA LEU A 181 -19.08 -17.37 -15.92
C LEU A 181 -19.47 -18.56 -16.82
N ASN A 182 -19.50 -18.38 -18.14
CA ASN A 182 -19.99 -19.41 -19.06
C ASN A 182 -18.96 -20.56 -19.23
N PRO A 183 -19.27 -21.80 -18.81
CA PRO A 183 -18.30 -22.89 -18.79
C PRO A 183 -17.79 -23.28 -20.19
N GLN A 184 -18.63 -23.20 -21.22
CA GLN A 184 -18.22 -23.47 -22.60
C GLN A 184 -17.15 -22.47 -23.08
N LYS A 185 -17.30 -21.19 -22.74
CA LYS A 185 -16.31 -20.17 -23.11
C LYS A 185 -15.03 -20.29 -22.29
N ILE A 186 -15.14 -20.64 -21.01
CA ILE A 186 -13.98 -20.93 -20.15
C ILE A 186 -13.17 -22.10 -20.74
N ALA A 187 -13.83 -23.21 -21.03
CA ALA A 187 -13.18 -24.39 -21.61
C ALA A 187 -12.55 -24.09 -22.97
N MET A 188 -13.26 -23.42 -23.88
CA MET A 188 -12.73 -23.08 -25.21
C MET A 188 -11.54 -22.13 -25.13
N ASN A 189 -11.61 -21.12 -24.26
CA ASN A 189 -10.49 -20.19 -24.06
C ASN A 189 -9.25 -20.91 -23.51
N TYR A 190 -9.43 -21.83 -22.56
CA TYR A 190 -8.32 -22.62 -22.00
C TYR A 190 -7.72 -23.59 -23.02
N LEU A 191 -8.56 -24.30 -23.78
CA LEU A 191 -8.14 -25.21 -24.85
C LEU A 191 -7.30 -24.52 -25.92
N ARG A 192 -7.66 -23.29 -26.28
CA ARG A 192 -6.95 -22.51 -27.30
C ARG A 192 -5.60 -21.96 -26.83
N THR A 193 -5.43 -21.73 -25.53
CA THR A 193 -4.31 -20.96 -25.00
C THR A 193 -3.24 -21.84 -24.34
N TRP A 194 -3.61 -22.52 -23.26
CA TRP A 194 -2.63 -23.14 -22.35
C TRP A 194 -2.76 -24.66 -22.23
N PHE A 195 -3.89 -25.24 -22.63
CA PHE A 195 -4.12 -26.67 -22.50
C PHE A 195 -3.03 -27.54 -23.13
N PHE A 196 -2.56 -27.21 -24.33
CA PHE A 196 -1.52 -28.00 -25.00
C PHE A 196 -0.21 -28.04 -24.20
N LEU A 197 0.22 -26.87 -23.71
CA LEU A 197 1.42 -26.78 -22.88
C LEU A 197 1.22 -27.58 -21.59
N ASP A 198 0.07 -27.42 -20.96
CA ASP A 198 -0.27 -28.10 -19.71
C ASP A 198 -0.27 -29.62 -19.89
N PHE A 199 -0.91 -30.12 -20.95
CA PHE A 199 -0.96 -31.53 -21.30
C PHE A 199 0.43 -32.12 -21.55
N VAL A 200 1.28 -31.46 -22.35
CA VAL A 200 2.65 -31.93 -22.62
C VAL A 200 3.46 -32.03 -21.33
N THR A 201 3.29 -31.08 -20.41
CA THR A 201 4.01 -31.14 -19.13
C THR A 201 3.51 -32.23 -18.19
N LEU A 202 2.31 -32.79 -18.37
CA LEU A 202 1.74 -33.83 -17.51
C LEU A 202 2.17 -35.26 -17.89
N ILE A 203 2.81 -35.45 -19.04
CA ILE A 203 3.24 -36.76 -19.49
C ILE A 203 4.25 -37.35 -18.49
N PRO A 204 3.96 -38.49 -17.85
CA PRO A 204 4.85 -39.11 -16.88
C PRO A 204 5.98 -39.86 -17.59
N PHE A 205 6.94 -39.11 -18.15
CA PHE A 205 8.14 -39.65 -18.81
C PHE A 205 8.96 -40.59 -17.91
N ASP A 206 8.77 -40.49 -16.58
CA ASP A 206 9.40 -41.35 -15.58
C ASP A 206 8.92 -42.80 -15.67
N MET A 207 7.62 -43.04 -15.93
CA MET A 207 7.09 -44.41 -16.05
C MET A 207 7.54 -45.09 -17.33
N ILE A 208 7.59 -44.35 -18.45
CA ILE A 208 8.03 -44.87 -19.75
C ILE A 208 9.47 -45.37 -19.67
N GLY A 209 10.34 -44.66 -18.93
CA GLY A 209 11.73 -45.07 -18.74
C GLY A 209 11.90 -46.33 -17.89
N VAL A 210 11.04 -46.56 -16.90
CA VAL A 210 11.09 -47.75 -16.02
C VAL A 210 10.54 -49.00 -16.74
N THR A 211 9.44 -48.86 -17.49
CA THR A 211 8.82 -49.99 -18.21
C THR A 211 9.60 -50.41 -19.45
N SER A 212 10.37 -49.51 -20.05
CA SER A 212 11.22 -49.84 -21.21
C SER A 212 12.53 -50.55 -20.82
N GLY A 213 12.84 -50.64 -19.53
CA GLY A 213 14.03 -51.32 -19.02
C GLY A 213 13.93 -52.85 -18.94
N THR A 214 12.75 -53.43 -19.23
CA THR A 214 12.52 -54.88 -19.14
C THR A 214 12.77 -55.64 -20.44
N ASP A 215 12.84 -54.95 -21.59
CA ASP A 215 13.13 -55.57 -22.89
C ASP A 215 14.47 -55.11 -23.46
N SER A 216 15.24 -56.07 -23.94
CA SER A 216 16.68 -56.03 -24.20
C SER A 216 17.20 -54.91 -25.11
N LEU A 217 18.34 -54.33 -24.71
CA LEU A 217 19.43 -53.81 -25.57
C LEU A 217 19.02 -53.00 -26.82
N LYS A 218 17.99 -52.16 -26.74
CA LYS A 218 17.77 -51.08 -27.71
C LYS A 218 18.02 -49.72 -27.07
N ASP A 219 19.29 -49.35 -27.19
CA ASP A 219 19.81 -47.99 -27.30
C ASP A 219 19.88 -47.18 -26.00
N LEU A 220 21.07 -47.16 -25.37
CA LEU A 220 21.43 -46.23 -24.28
C LEU A 220 21.14 -44.75 -24.67
N ARG A 221 21.10 -44.44 -25.97
CA ARG A 221 20.66 -43.13 -26.50
C ARG A 221 19.20 -42.82 -26.18
N SER A 222 18.29 -43.79 -26.28
CA SER A 222 16.86 -43.59 -26.01
C SER A 222 16.61 -43.25 -24.53
N ILE A 223 17.33 -43.92 -23.61
CA ILE A 223 17.28 -43.63 -22.16
C ILE A 223 17.81 -42.23 -21.84
N LYS A 224 18.90 -41.79 -22.50
CA LYS A 224 19.45 -40.43 -22.35
C LYS A 224 18.44 -39.37 -22.83
N VAL A 225 17.76 -39.59 -23.96
CA VAL A 225 16.73 -38.66 -24.49
C VAL A 225 15.52 -38.57 -23.56
N ILE A 226 15.03 -39.71 -23.03
CA ILE A 226 13.89 -39.74 -22.09
C ILE A 226 14.18 -38.93 -20.81
N ARG A 227 15.43 -38.92 -20.33
CA ARG A 227 15.83 -38.11 -19.17
C ARG A 227 15.77 -36.61 -19.47
N VAL A 228 16.26 -36.17 -20.62
CA VAL A 228 16.23 -34.74 -21.02
C VAL A 228 14.79 -34.26 -21.22
N LEU A 229 13.89 -35.12 -21.73
CA LEU A 229 12.47 -34.78 -21.88
C LEU A 229 11.77 -34.43 -20.55
N ARG A 230 12.29 -34.89 -19.40
CA ARG A 230 11.76 -34.48 -18.09
C ARG A 230 11.91 -32.99 -17.81
N LEU A 231 12.90 -32.33 -18.42
CA LEU A 231 13.07 -30.87 -18.31
C LEU A 231 11.88 -30.10 -18.92
N LEU A 232 11.06 -30.73 -19.77
CA LEU A 232 9.81 -30.14 -20.25
C LEU A 232 8.85 -29.83 -19.08
N LYS A 233 8.94 -30.54 -17.94
CA LYS A 233 8.18 -30.20 -16.73
C LYS A 233 8.50 -28.78 -16.21
N LEU A 234 9.69 -28.23 -16.51
CA LEU A 234 10.05 -26.84 -16.15
C LEU A 234 9.23 -25.80 -16.93
N MET A 235 8.60 -26.15 -18.06
CA MET A 235 7.67 -25.24 -18.75
C MET A 235 6.48 -24.84 -17.86
N ARG A 236 6.17 -25.63 -16.82
CA ARG A 236 5.17 -25.26 -15.78
C ARG A 236 5.53 -23.95 -15.08
N LEU A 237 6.81 -23.57 -15.02
CA LEU A 237 7.26 -22.31 -14.39
C LEU A 237 6.77 -21.07 -15.15
N LEU A 238 6.48 -21.20 -16.45
CA LEU A 238 5.86 -20.11 -17.22
C LEU A 238 4.48 -19.73 -16.66
N ARG A 239 3.81 -20.64 -15.93
CA ARG A 239 2.54 -20.34 -15.24
C ARG A 239 2.72 -19.39 -14.05
N SER A 240 3.89 -19.40 -13.38
CA SER A 240 4.18 -18.54 -12.21
C SER A 240 4.05 -17.05 -12.54
N SER A 241 4.36 -16.67 -13.79
CA SER A 241 4.21 -15.30 -14.29
C SER A 241 2.80 -14.72 -14.13
N ARG A 242 1.76 -15.57 -14.08
CA ARG A 242 0.37 -15.16 -13.90
C ARG A 242 -0.02 -14.93 -12.44
N LEU A 243 0.78 -15.46 -11.51
CA LEU A 243 0.44 -15.60 -10.11
C LEU A 243 1.05 -14.52 -9.21
N THR A 244 2.12 -13.87 -9.69
CA THR A 244 2.82 -12.80 -8.98
C THR A 244 1.93 -11.59 -8.67
N HIS A 245 1.02 -11.22 -9.58
CA HIS A 245 0.10 -10.08 -9.36
C HIS A 245 -1.02 -10.38 -8.34
N ARG A 246 -1.28 -11.65 -8.00
CA ARG A 246 -2.39 -12.03 -7.10
C ARG A 246 -1.95 -12.20 -5.65
N LEU A 247 -0.70 -12.60 -5.43
CA LEU A 247 -0.11 -12.73 -4.08
C LEU A 247 0.32 -11.38 -3.46
N GLU A 248 0.41 -10.33 -4.28
CA GLU A 248 0.79 -8.98 -3.85
C GLU A 248 -0.32 -8.26 -3.06
N ILE A 249 -1.58 -8.64 -3.27
CA ILE A 249 -2.75 -7.95 -2.72
C ILE A 249 -3.05 -8.30 -1.24
N PRO A 250 -2.94 -9.57 -0.78
CA PRO A 250 -3.31 -9.92 0.60
C PRO A 250 -2.22 -9.68 1.65
N LEU A 251 -0.96 -9.56 1.25
CA LEU A 251 0.15 -9.37 2.18
C LEU A 251 0.47 -7.88 2.24
N SER A 252 0.20 -7.22 3.36
CA SER A 252 0.57 -5.80 3.61
C SER A 252 2.10 -5.58 3.70
N ILE A 253 2.88 -6.35 2.93
CA ILE A 253 4.33 -6.26 2.81
C ILE A 253 4.63 -5.16 1.79
N PRO A 254 5.56 -4.24 2.07
CA PRO A 254 5.94 -3.20 1.12
C PRO A 254 6.50 -3.84 -0.16
N TYR A 255 6.08 -3.30 -1.30
CA TYR A 255 6.44 -3.77 -2.64
C TYR A 255 7.95 -4.04 -2.81
N GLN A 256 8.79 -3.16 -2.28
CA GLN A 256 10.24 -3.23 -2.42
C GLN A 256 10.85 -4.47 -1.73
N GLN A 257 10.28 -4.92 -0.61
CA GLN A 257 10.77 -6.11 0.10
C GLN A 257 10.39 -7.40 -0.65
N VAL A 258 9.16 -7.47 -1.18
CA VAL A 258 8.72 -8.60 -2.01
C VAL A 258 9.57 -8.69 -3.28
N ALA A 259 9.83 -7.54 -3.92
CA ALA A 259 10.68 -7.47 -5.10
C ALA A 259 12.09 -7.99 -4.80
N LEU A 260 12.74 -7.51 -3.74
CA LEU A 260 14.09 -7.95 -3.35
C LEU A 260 14.14 -9.46 -3.05
N PHE A 261 13.17 -9.99 -2.30
CA PHE A 261 13.08 -11.42 -2.01
C PHE A 261 12.90 -12.25 -3.28
N ARG A 262 12.03 -11.81 -4.20
CA ARG A 262 11.81 -12.45 -5.50
C ARG A 262 13.10 -12.50 -6.31
N PHE A 263 13.88 -11.42 -6.34
CA PHE A 263 15.15 -11.39 -7.06
C PHE A 263 16.20 -12.33 -6.44
N LEU A 264 16.31 -12.38 -5.11
CA LEU A 264 17.20 -13.31 -4.42
C LEU A 264 16.84 -14.77 -4.74
N LEU A 265 15.55 -15.10 -4.78
CA LEU A 265 15.07 -16.44 -5.13
C LEU A 265 15.45 -16.82 -6.58
N ILE A 266 15.28 -15.88 -7.52
CA ILE A 266 15.66 -16.09 -8.93
C ILE A 266 17.17 -16.33 -9.06
N LEU A 267 18.00 -15.58 -8.33
CA LEU A 267 19.45 -15.74 -8.31
C LEU A 267 19.87 -17.14 -7.85
N VAL A 268 19.34 -17.58 -6.70
CA VAL A 268 19.64 -18.92 -6.15
C VAL A 268 19.18 -20.01 -7.10
N LEU A 269 17.99 -19.86 -7.70
CA LEU A 269 17.45 -20.83 -8.64
C LEU A 269 18.26 -20.90 -9.95
N ALA A 270 18.68 -19.75 -10.49
CA ALA A 270 19.53 -19.70 -11.68
C ALA A 270 20.88 -20.39 -11.42
N CYS A 271 21.51 -20.11 -10.28
CA CYS A 271 22.74 -20.79 -9.86
C CYS A 271 22.55 -22.31 -9.73
N HIS A 272 21.44 -22.72 -9.12
CA HIS A 272 21.07 -24.13 -8.98
C HIS A 272 20.90 -24.82 -10.35
N TRP A 273 20.23 -24.19 -11.33
CA TRP A 273 20.07 -24.75 -12.66
C TRP A 273 21.38 -24.86 -13.42
N LEU A 274 22.23 -23.83 -13.37
CA LEU A 274 23.55 -23.86 -13.97
C LEU A 274 24.42 -24.97 -13.34
N ALA A 275 24.34 -25.15 -12.02
CA ALA A 275 25.01 -26.23 -11.31
C ALA A 275 24.51 -27.61 -11.75
N CYS A 276 23.20 -27.78 -11.95
CA CYS A 276 22.63 -29.02 -12.48
C CYS A 276 23.08 -29.31 -13.91
N VAL A 277 23.17 -28.28 -14.77
CA VAL A 277 23.73 -28.41 -16.13
C VAL A 277 25.20 -28.80 -16.07
N TRP A 278 25.98 -28.20 -15.17
CA TRP A 278 27.39 -28.54 -14.96
C TRP A 278 27.55 -29.99 -14.49
N ALA A 279 26.76 -30.42 -13.50
CA ALA A 279 26.75 -31.81 -13.02
C ALA A 279 26.32 -32.81 -14.10
N MET A 280 25.37 -32.44 -14.97
CA MET A 280 24.88 -33.29 -16.06
C MET A 280 25.97 -33.67 -17.06
N THR A 281 27.03 -32.86 -17.20
CA THR A 281 28.17 -33.18 -18.08
C THR A 281 28.81 -34.51 -17.73
N LEU A 282 28.83 -34.91 -16.45
CA LEU A 282 29.38 -36.19 -15.97
C LEU A 282 28.62 -37.41 -16.49
N LYS A 283 27.32 -37.26 -16.82
CA LYS A 283 26.50 -38.35 -17.36
C LYS A 283 26.50 -38.38 -18.89
N ILE A 284 26.97 -37.31 -19.54
CA ILE A 284 27.05 -37.19 -21.00
C ILE A 284 28.42 -37.61 -21.51
N VAL A 285 29.49 -37.17 -20.82
CA VAL A 285 30.89 -37.52 -21.12
C VAL A 285 31.16 -38.94 -20.64
N ASP A 286 31.77 -39.76 -21.49
CA ASP A 286 32.17 -41.12 -21.12
C ASP A 286 33.27 -41.09 -20.05
N ASP A 287 33.19 -42.01 -19.08
CA ASP A 287 34.10 -42.09 -17.92
C ASP A 287 35.57 -42.34 -18.30
N THR A 288 35.85 -42.70 -19.55
CA THR A 288 37.20 -42.91 -20.09
C THR A 288 37.97 -41.61 -20.30
N PHE A 289 37.29 -40.46 -20.38
CA PHE A 289 37.93 -39.16 -20.57
C PHE A 289 38.12 -38.42 -19.24
N PRO A 290 39.16 -37.57 -19.10
CA PRO A 290 39.33 -36.77 -17.89
C PRO A 290 38.14 -35.82 -17.72
N GLN A 291 37.52 -35.79 -16.54
CA GLN A 291 36.35 -34.97 -16.23
C GLN A 291 36.73 -33.88 -15.22
N TRP A 292 35.95 -32.79 -15.16
CA TRP A 292 36.17 -31.69 -14.21
C TRP A 292 36.18 -32.13 -12.73
N ILE A 293 35.46 -33.20 -12.38
CA ILE A 293 35.39 -33.73 -11.01
C ILE A 293 36.70 -34.39 -10.55
N ASN A 294 37.57 -34.80 -11.49
CA ASN A 294 38.83 -35.48 -11.17
C ASN A 294 39.78 -34.59 -10.36
N ASP A 295 39.80 -33.28 -10.62
CA ASP A 295 40.66 -32.34 -9.88
C ASP A 295 40.25 -32.26 -8.40
N ILE A 296 38.94 -32.26 -8.15
CA ILE A 296 38.36 -32.20 -6.81
C ILE A 296 38.61 -33.53 -6.08
N GLU A 297 38.38 -34.66 -6.76
CA GLU A 297 38.68 -35.98 -6.18
C GLU A 297 40.17 -36.12 -5.84
N ALA A 298 41.08 -35.61 -6.68
CA ALA A 298 42.52 -35.61 -6.38
C ALA A 298 42.87 -34.80 -5.11
N ALA A 299 42.14 -33.71 -4.83
CA ALA A 299 42.31 -32.91 -3.61
C ALA A 299 41.67 -33.58 -2.37
N ASP A 300 40.60 -34.34 -2.55
CA ASP A 300 39.83 -34.98 -1.47
C ASP A 300 40.39 -36.35 -1.03
N VAL A 301 41.05 -37.08 -1.94
CA VAL A 301 41.64 -38.42 -1.69
C VAL A 301 42.60 -38.45 -0.48
N PRO A 302 43.49 -37.46 -0.26
CA PRO A 302 44.34 -37.40 0.95
C PRO A 302 43.55 -37.40 2.27
N TYR A 303 42.29 -36.97 2.26
CA TYR A 303 41.41 -36.95 3.42
C TYR A 303 40.49 -38.19 3.50
N GLY A 304 40.67 -39.17 2.60
CA GLY A 304 39.82 -40.37 2.52
C GLY A 304 38.41 -40.09 2.00
N ILE A 305 38.18 -38.93 1.40
CA ILE A 305 36.87 -38.51 0.88
C ILE A 305 36.83 -38.78 -0.63
N ARG A 306 35.80 -39.50 -1.08
CA ARG A 306 35.50 -39.65 -2.50
C ARG A 306 34.23 -38.87 -2.83
N THR A 307 34.38 -37.89 -3.70
CA THR A 307 33.28 -36.97 -4.05
C THR A 307 32.28 -37.60 -5.01
N ARG A 308 32.71 -38.58 -5.83
CA ARG A 308 31.83 -39.35 -6.72
C ARG A 308 30.85 -40.28 -6.02
N ASP A 309 31.17 -40.75 -4.81
CA ASP A 309 30.37 -41.76 -4.10
C ASP A 309 28.99 -41.25 -3.65
N SER A 310 28.79 -39.94 -3.57
CA SER A 310 27.53 -39.35 -3.15
C SER A 310 27.07 -38.28 -4.13
N PRO A 311 25.83 -38.36 -4.66
CA PRO A 311 25.29 -37.33 -5.54
C PRO A 311 25.29 -35.96 -4.86
N MET A 312 25.04 -35.89 -3.55
CA MET A 312 25.04 -34.62 -2.82
C MET A 312 26.42 -33.93 -2.85
N ARG A 313 27.52 -34.69 -2.77
CA ARG A 313 28.88 -34.13 -2.83
C ARG A 313 29.19 -33.56 -4.21
N ILE A 314 28.80 -34.27 -5.27
CA ILE A 314 28.91 -33.78 -6.66
C ILE A 314 28.09 -32.50 -6.84
N TYR A 315 26.86 -32.44 -6.31
CA TYR A 315 26.02 -31.25 -6.39
C TYR A 315 26.66 -30.05 -5.70
N ILE A 316 27.20 -30.23 -4.48
CA ILE A 316 27.86 -29.16 -3.73
C ILE A 316 29.07 -28.63 -4.51
N ALA A 317 29.89 -29.51 -5.08
CA ALA A 317 31.04 -29.12 -5.91
C ALA A 317 30.62 -28.33 -7.16
N ALA A 318 29.58 -28.79 -7.86
CA ALA A 318 29.04 -28.09 -9.03
C ALA A 318 28.39 -26.74 -8.68
N TYR A 319 27.69 -26.68 -7.55
CA TYR A 319 27.05 -25.45 -7.06
C TYR A 319 28.11 -24.43 -6.63
N TYR A 320 29.16 -24.87 -5.96
CA TYR A 320 30.31 -24.03 -5.62
C TYR A 320 30.97 -23.43 -6.87
N PHE A 321 31.22 -24.25 -7.91
CA PHE A 321 31.72 -23.79 -9.21
C PHE A 321 30.83 -22.69 -9.83
N CYS A 322 29.52 -22.93 -9.89
CA CYS A 322 28.58 -21.98 -10.46
C CYS A 322 28.43 -20.71 -9.62
N CYS A 323 28.47 -20.80 -8.29
CA CYS A 323 28.43 -19.64 -7.41
C CYS A 323 29.58 -18.68 -7.67
N TYR A 324 30.84 -19.16 -7.61
CA TYR A 324 31.98 -18.27 -7.79
C TYR A 324 32.09 -17.77 -9.24
N THR A 325 31.60 -18.54 -10.21
CA THR A 325 31.55 -18.12 -11.62
C THR A 325 30.51 -17.02 -11.82
N MET A 326 29.34 -17.16 -11.20
CA MET A 326 28.27 -16.17 -11.27
C MET A 326 28.62 -14.87 -10.55
N THR A 327 29.33 -14.94 -9.42
CA THR A 327 29.82 -13.75 -8.74
C THR A 327 31.13 -13.21 -9.32
N SER A 328 31.61 -13.75 -10.46
CA SER A 328 32.85 -13.35 -11.14
C SER A 328 34.13 -13.41 -10.27
N VAL A 329 34.16 -14.30 -9.27
CA VAL A 329 35.34 -14.50 -8.40
C VAL A 329 36.37 -15.41 -9.07
N GLY A 330 35.93 -16.57 -9.59
CA GLY A 330 36.75 -17.42 -10.47
C GLY A 330 38.06 -17.95 -9.86
N TYR A 331 38.01 -18.75 -8.78
CA TYR A 331 39.21 -19.30 -8.13
C TYR A 331 40.08 -20.18 -9.03
N GLY A 332 39.49 -20.84 -10.04
CA GLY A 332 40.22 -21.65 -11.00
C GLY A 332 40.68 -23.01 -10.48
N ASP A 333 40.19 -23.41 -9.30
CA ASP A 333 40.36 -24.72 -8.68
C ASP A 333 39.62 -25.83 -9.44
N ASN A 334 38.47 -25.49 -10.05
CA ASN A 334 37.61 -26.43 -10.75
C ASN A 334 37.45 -25.95 -12.21
N GLY A 335 37.79 -26.78 -13.19
CA GLY A 335 37.76 -26.36 -14.60
C GLY A 335 37.50 -27.48 -15.62
N PRO A 336 37.07 -27.11 -16.84
CA PRO A 336 36.77 -28.07 -17.90
C PRO A 336 38.04 -28.74 -18.44
N LYS A 337 38.00 -30.05 -18.61
CA LYS A 337 39.07 -30.87 -19.18
C LYS A 337 38.83 -31.20 -20.65
N ASN A 338 37.56 -31.40 -21.01
CA ASN A 338 37.18 -31.84 -22.36
C ASN A 338 36.57 -30.72 -23.20
N VAL A 339 36.51 -30.92 -24.52
CA VAL A 339 35.88 -29.96 -25.45
C VAL A 339 34.42 -29.70 -25.08
N LEU A 340 33.65 -30.75 -24.75
CA LEU A 340 32.26 -30.60 -24.33
C LEU A 340 32.12 -29.77 -23.04
N GLU A 341 32.95 -30.07 -22.03
CA GLU A 341 32.96 -29.31 -20.78
C GLU A 341 33.38 -27.86 -21.02
N ARG A 342 34.31 -27.59 -21.94
CA ARG A 342 34.70 -26.22 -22.31
C ARG A 342 33.56 -25.46 -22.97
N LEU A 343 32.78 -26.10 -23.85
CA LEU A 343 31.59 -25.50 -24.46
C LEU A 343 30.53 -25.17 -23.41
N VAL A 344 30.21 -26.12 -22.53
CA VAL A 344 29.24 -25.92 -21.45
C VAL A 344 29.72 -24.87 -20.46
N CYS A 345 30.98 -24.90 -20.04
CA CYS A 345 31.58 -23.89 -19.17
C CYS A 345 31.50 -22.49 -19.79
N THR A 346 31.83 -22.35 -21.08
CA THR A 346 31.73 -21.07 -21.79
C THR A 346 30.29 -20.56 -21.77
N TRP A 347 29.30 -21.42 -22.00
CA TRP A 347 27.89 -21.06 -21.93
C TRP A 347 27.45 -20.68 -20.51
N ILE A 348 27.90 -21.40 -19.47
CA ILE A 348 27.65 -21.07 -18.06
C ILE A 348 28.25 -19.71 -17.72
N VAL A 349 29.51 -19.43 -18.08
CA VAL A 349 30.16 -18.15 -17.80
C VAL A 349 29.40 -16.99 -18.46
N LEU A 350 29.02 -17.13 -19.73
CA LEU A 350 28.27 -16.10 -20.46
C LEU A 350 26.89 -15.83 -19.84
N THR A 351 26.12 -16.88 -19.56
CA THR A 351 24.79 -16.75 -18.95
C THR A 351 24.85 -16.23 -17.52
N SER A 352 25.85 -16.64 -16.74
CA SER A 352 26.06 -16.17 -15.38
C SER A 352 26.45 -14.69 -15.34
N GLY A 353 27.36 -14.26 -16.22
CA GLY A 353 27.78 -12.86 -16.31
C GLY A 353 26.62 -11.92 -16.67
N LEU A 354 25.80 -12.30 -17.66
CA LEU A 354 24.60 -11.54 -18.02
C LEU A 354 23.58 -11.49 -16.87
N SER A 355 23.36 -12.63 -16.20
CA SER A 355 22.43 -12.72 -15.07
C SER A 355 22.90 -11.85 -13.89
N TRP A 356 24.20 -11.88 -13.57
CA TRP A 356 24.78 -11.08 -12.50
C TRP A 356 24.68 -9.57 -12.77
N ALA A 357 24.97 -9.14 -14.00
CA ALA A 357 24.82 -7.74 -14.40
C ALA A 357 23.37 -7.25 -14.29
N TYR A 358 22.41 -8.05 -14.75
CA TYR A 358 20.98 -7.72 -14.61
C TYR A 358 20.55 -7.59 -13.15
N ILE A 359 20.94 -8.55 -12.31
CA ILE A 359 20.56 -8.59 -10.89
C ILE A 359 21.14 -7.40 -10.13
N LEU A 360 22.41 -7.05 -10.39
CA LEU A 360 23.03 -5.88 -9.77
C LEU A 360 22.30 -4.59 -10.16
N GLY A 361 21.88 -4.46 -11.42
CA GLY A 361 21.09 -3.31 -11.90
C GLY A 361 19.74 -3.17 -11.19
N GLU A 362 18.98 -4.27 -11.08
CA GLU A 362 17.68 -4.29 -10.41
C GLU A 362 17.79 -3.99 -8.90
N VAL A 363 18.78 -4.55 -8.22
CA VAL A 363 19.01 -4.26 -6.79
C VAL A 363 19.31 -2.78 -6.59
N CYS A 364 20.15 -2.17 -7.44
CA CYS A 364 20.42 -0.73 -7.39
C CYS A 364 19.15 0.10 -7.61
N ALA A 365 18.29 -0.30 -8.55
CA ALA A 365 17.02 0.39 -8.83
C ALA A 365 16.08 0.35 -7.61
N ILE A 366 15.88 -0.83 -7.01
CA ILE A 366 15.04 -0.99 -5.81
C ILE A 366 15.59 -0.17 -4.64
N VAL A 367 16.91 -0.21 -4.40
CA VAL A 367 17.55 0.55 -3.31
C VAL A 367 17.40 2.05 -3.53
N SER A 368 17.49 2.52 -4.77
CA SER A 368 17.23 3.93 -5.11
C SER A 368 15.78 4.32 -4.80
N GLU A 369 14.82 3.46 -5.15
CA GLU A 369 13.40 3.69 -4.84
C GLU A 369 13.11 3.67 -3.33
N MET A 370 13.69 2.72 -2.59
CA MET A 370 13.58 2.64 -1.12
C MET A 370 14.11 3.90 -0.43
N THR A 371 15.08 4.58 -1.03
CA THR A 371 15.68 5.81 -0.48
C THR A 371 15.14 7.09 -1.12
N ALA A 372 14.15 7.00 -2.00
CA ALA A 372 13.65 8.12 -2.80
C ALA A 372 13.18 9.31 -1.96
N GLU A 373 12.51 9.07 -0.83
CA GLU A 373 12.06 10.15 0.06
C GLU A 373 13.25 10.90 0.70
N GLY A 374 14.26 10.15 1.16
CA GLY A 374 15.50 10.72 1.68
C GLY A 374 16.25 11.53 0.61
N GLN A 375 16.27 11.04 -0.63
CA GLN A 375 16.86 11.75 -1.77
C GLN A 375 16.10 13.05 -2.08
N ARG A 376 14.75 13.03 -2.10
CA ARG A 376 13.92 14.24 -2.27
C ARG A 376 14.21 15.28 -1.20
N PHE A 377 14.32 14.87 0.06
CA PHE A 377 14.67 15.77 1.16
C PHE A 377 16.08 16.37 0.99
N ARG A 378 17.08 15.55 0.66
CA ARG A 378 18.44 16.02 0.38
C ARG A 378 18.48 17.02 -0.77
N LYS A 379 17.74 16.78 -1.85
CA LYS A 379 17.61 17.70 -2.99
C LYS A 379 16.95 19.04 -2.57
N LYS A 380 15.90 18.99 -1.76
CA LYS A 380 15.27 20.19 -1.18
C LYS A 380 16.27 20.99 -0.31
N MET A 381 17.03 20.30 0.53
CA MET A 381 18.07 20.93 1.36
C MET A 381 19.20 21.53 0.52
N HIS A 382 19.57 20.88 -0.60
CA HIS A 382 20.54 21.42 -1.56
C HIS A 382 20.03 22.73 -2.16
N HIS A 383 18.80 22.77 -2.69
CA HIS A 383 18.20 23.99 -3.24
C HIS A 383 18.11 25.11 -2.20
N LEU A 384 17.79 24.77 -0.94
CA LEU A 384 17.81 25.73 0.16
C LEU A 384 19.21 26.33 0.37
N ASN A 385 20.26 25.49 0.37
CA ASN A 385 21.63 25.97 0.49
C ASN A 385 22.04 26.88 -0.67
N SER A 386 21.68 26.53 -1.91
CA SER A 386 21.91 27.37 -3.09
C SER A 386 21.22 28.73 -2.94
N LEU A 387 19.93 28.76 -2.58
CA LEU A 387 19.19 30.00 -2.34
C LEU A 387 19.85 30.88 -1.28
N MET A 388 20.24 30.29 -0.14
CA MET A 388 20.88 31.03 0.95
C MET A 388 22.22 31.65 0.55
N GLN A 389 22.96 30.97 -0.34
CA GLN A 389 24.24 31.42 -0.85
C GLN A 389 24.07 32.52 -1.91
N GLU A 390 23.20 32.30 -2.89
CA GLU A 390 22.89 33.25 -3.96
C GLU A 390 22.39 34.59 -3.42
N GLN A 391 21.57 34.55 -2.38
CA GLN A 391 21.01 35.74 -1.74
C GLN A 391 21.90 36.34 -0.64
N GLY A 392 23.07 35.74 -0.37
CA GLY A 392 24.01 36.27 0.63
C GLY A 392 23.46 36.36 2.06
N LEU A 393 22.58 35.46 2.49
CA LEU A 393 21.87 35.59 3.78
C LEU A 393 22.81 35.52 5.00
N PRO A 394 22.52 36.18 6.13
CA PRO A 394 23.34 36.08 7.35
C PRO A 394 23.44 34.66 7.93
N PRO A 395 24.57 34.27 8.56
CA PRO A 395 24.81 32.90 9.01
C PRO A 395 23.77 32.39 10.03
N GLU A 396 23.29 33.26 10.93
CA GLU A 396 22.24 32.91 11.90
C GLU A 396 20.91 32.57 11.23
N LEU A 397 20.52 33.33 10.20
CA LEU A 397 19.32 33.03 9.43
C LEU A 397 19.45 31.71 8.67
N ARG A 398 20.63 31.45 8.08
CA ARG A 398 20.90 30.18 7.40
C ARG A 398 20.75 28.98 8.35
N LYS A 399 21.29 29.09 9.56
CA LYS A 399 21.17 28.06 10.61
C LYS A 399 19.71 27.83 11.01
N ARG A 400 18.94 28.90 11.21
CA ARG A 400 17.51 28.82 11.55
C ARG A 400 16.70 28.17 10.43
N MET A 401 16.92 28.57 9.17
CA MET A 401 16.24 27.98 8.01
C MET A 401 16.53 26.48 7.87
N ARG A 402 17.81 26.07 7.98
CA ARG A 402 18.18 24.64 7.93
C ARG A 402 17.54 23.83 9.04
N SER A 403 17.55 24.37 10.27
CA SER A 403 16.94 23.72 11.43
C SER A 403 15.43 23.51 11.23
N PHE A 404 14.73 24.54 10.75
CA PHE A 404 13.30 24.47 10.41
C PHE A 404 12.99 23.33 9.43
N PHE A 405 13.69 23.25 8.29
CA PHE A 405 13.44 22.18 7.33
C PHE A 405 13.86 20.80 7.83
N LEU A 406 14.90 20.69 8.66
CA LEU A 406 15.32 19.42 9.27
C LEU A 406 14.27 18.87 10.26
N GLN A 407 13.70 19.75 11.09
CA GLN A 407 12.70 19.34 12.09
C GLN A 407 11.32 19.09 11.48
N ASN A 408 10.99 19.80 10.40
CA ASN A 408 9.75 19.63 9.62
C ASN A 408 9.92 18.65 8.44
N ARG A 409 10.85 17.68 8.54
CA ARG A 409 11.04 16.66 7.51
C ARG A 409 9.75 15.88 7.22
N HIS A 410 8.99 15.56 8.28
CA HIS A 410 7.74 14.79 8.18
C HIS A 410 6.57 15.58 7.60
N GLN A 411 6.67 16.91 7.49
CA GLN A 411 5.66 17.72 6.80
C GLN A 411 5.46 17.29 5.34
N ALA A 412 6.53 16.82 4.67
CA ALA A 412 6.44 16.29 3.31
C ALA A 412 5.61 15.00 3.23
N GLU A 413 5.67 14.15 4.25
CA GLU A 413 4.83 12.95 4.36
C GLU A 413 3.35 13.34 4.48
N HIS A 414 3.03 14.37 5.27
CA HIS A 414 1.67 14.86 5.42
C HIS A 414 1.09 15.40 4.11
N GLN A 415 1.86 16.18 3.36
CA GLN A 415 1.44 16.66 2.03
C GLN A 415 1.23 15.50 1.04
N THR A 416 2.10 14.50 1.09
CA THR A 416 1.96 13.31 0.24
C THR A 416 0.70 12.52 0.62
N ARG A 417 0.43 12.36 1.93
CA ARG A 417 -0.77 11.71 2.45
C ARG A 417 -2.05 12.41 2.01
N GLN A 418 -2.09 13.75 2.03
CA GLN A 418 -3.25 14.51 1.57
C GLN A 418 -3.53 14.27 0.09
N LYS A 419 -2.49 14.28 -0.76
CA LYS A 419 -2.63 13.95 -2.19
C LYS A 419 -3.10 12.51 -2.42
N LEU A 420 -2.65 11.56 -1.60
CA LEU A 420 -3.11 10.17 -1.68
C LEU A 420 -4.59 10.07 -1.32
N LEU A 421 -5.04 10.80 -0.30
CA LEU A 421 -6.45 10.86 0.07
C LEU A 421 -7.30 11.46 -1.07
N GLU A 422 -6.84 12.52 -1.72
CA GLU A 422 -7.55 13.13 -2.87
C GLU A 422 -7.79 12.17 -4.05
N ASN A 423 -6.92 11.16 -4.22
CA ASN A 423 -7.06 10.15 -5.27
C ASN A 423 -8.05 9.03 -4.92
N LEU A 424 -8.55 8.97 -3.67
CA LEU A 424 -9.51 7.95 -3.25
C LEU A 424 -10.93 8.27 -3.76
N SER A 425 -11.73 7.23 -3.97
CA SER A 425 -13.15 7.43 -4.28
C SER A 425 -13.87 8.13 -3.13
N PRO A 426 -14.92 8.93 -3.38
CA PRO A 426 -15.53 9.78 -2.35
C PRO A 426 -15.99 9.04 -1.08
N GLN A 427 -16.49 7.81 -1.22
CA GLN A 427 -16.92 6.99 -0.09
C GLN A 427 -15.73 6.47 0.72
N LEU A 428 -14.73 5.89 0.06
CA LEU A 428 -13.52 5.38 0.72
C LEU A 428 -12.73 6.51 1.39
N HIS A 429 -12.64 7.66 0.72
CA HIS A 429 -12.07 8.86 1.27
C HIS A 429 -12.77 9.28 2.56
N ALA A 430 -14.11 9.30 2.58
CA ALA A 430 -14.87 9.67 3.77
C ALA A 430 -14.63 8.74 4.95
N GLU A 431 -14.57 7.44 4.70
CA GLU A 431 -14.26 6.44 5.72
C GLU A 431 -12.86 6.65 6.31
N VAL A 432 -11.84 6.78 5.45
CA VAL A 432 -10.44 6.98 5.88
C VAL A 432 -10.26 8.31 6.61
N CYS A 433 -10.81 9.41 6.09
CA CYS A 433 -10.73 10.71 6.74
C CYS A 433 -11.41 10.74 8.10
N THR A 434 -12.58 10.09 8.22
CA THR A 434 -13.25 9.97 9.52
C THR A 434 -12.32 9.25 10.50
N ALA A 435 -11.78 8.09 10.12
CA ALA A 435 -10.89 7.30 10.98
C ALA A 435 -9.61 8.05 11.40
N LEU A 436 -8.98 8.79 10.49
CA LEU A 436 -7.75 9.56 10.76
C LEU A 436 -8.00 10.77 11.67
N ASN A 437 -9.17 11.41 11.55
CA ASN A 437 -9.47 12.69 12.21
C ASN A 437 -10.27 12.57 13.50
N MET A 438 -10.75 11.38 13.87
CA MET A 438 -11.46 11.14 15.14
C MET A 438 -10.82 11.80 16.38
N PRO A 439 -9.48 11.72 16.60
CA PRO A 439 -8.89 12.18 17.86
C PRO A 439 -9.05 13.69 18.15
N TRP A 440 -9.17 14.53 17.13
CA TRP A 440 -9.38 15.97 17.32
C TRP A 440 -10.86 16.34 17.16
N ILE A 441 -11.62 15.64 16.32
CA ILE A 441 -13.06 15.82 16.15
C ILE A 441 -13.79 15.65 17.49
N GLU A 442 -13.41 14.64 18.27
CA GLU A 442 -14.00 14.39 19.60
C GLU A 442 -13.73 15.51 20.62
N LYS A 443 -12.66 16.29 20.43
CA LYS A 443 -12.28 17.37 21.36
C LYS A 443 -13.07 18.65 21.13
N VAL A 444 -13.58 18.85 19.92
CA VAL A 444 -14.34 20.06 19.57
C VAL A 444 -15.81 19.86 19.91
N SER A 445 -16.33 20.75 20.75
CA SER A 445 -17.64 20.62 21.39
C SER A 445 -18.83 20.41 20.43
N PHE A 446 -18.92 21.18 19.34
CA PHE A 446 -20.01 21.04 18.37
C PHE A 446 -19.83 19.84 17.43
N PHE A 447 -18.59 19.42 17.15
CA PHE A 447 -18.31 18.21 16.37
C PHE A 447 -18.65 16.95 17.17
N GLN A 448 -18.36 16.94 18.47
CA GLN A 448 -18.75 15.85 19.35
C GLN A 448 -20.28 15.66 19.38
N GLN A 449 -21.05 16.76 19.46
CA GLN A 449 -22.51 16.71 19.39
C GLN A 449 -22.99 16.14 18.05
N PHE A 450 -22.36 16.55 16.96
CA PHE A 450 -22.68 16.02 15.64
C PHE A 450 -22.34 14.53 15.50
N MET A 451 -21.21 14.07 16.03
CA MET A 451 -20.86 12.65 16.03
C MET A 451 -21.85 11.82 16.84
N SER A 452 -22.25 12.28 18.03
CA SER A 452 -23.27 11.57 18.82
C SER A 452 -24.62 11.48 18.10
N LEU A 453 -24.96 12.47 17.27
CA LEU A 453 -26.16 12.44 16.43
C LEU A 453 -26.02 11.39 15.32
N ILE A 454 -24.86 11.31 14.67
CA ILE A 454 -24.58 10.28 13.66
C ILE A 454 -24.69 8.88 14.28
N ASP A 455 -24.10 8.67 15.45
CA ASP A 455 -24.12 7.37 16.13
C ASP A 455 -25.55 6.96 16.53
N ALA A 456 -26.37 7.91 16.98
CA ALA A 456 -27.79 7.67 17.28
C ALA A 456 -28.58 7.32 16.01
N LEU A 457 -28.39 8.07 14.92
CA LEU A 457 -29.03 7.79 13.63
C LEU A 457 -28.58 6.44 13.05
N GLU A 458 -27.33 6.04 13.26
CA GLU A 458 -26.81 4.74 12.84
C GLU A 458 -27.43 3.59 13.65
N ALA A 459 -27.65 3.80 14.95
CA ALA A 459 -28.35 2.84 15.81
C ALA A 459 -29.81 2.64 15.37
N ASP A 460 -30.45 3.69 14.86
CA ASP A 460 -31.82 3.66 14.32
C ASP A 460 -31.88 3.10 12.88
N GLY A 461 -30.75 2.67 12.30
CA GLY A 461 -30.67 2.10 10.96
C GLY A 461 -30.75 3.11 9.81
N ALA A 462 -30.60 4.41 10.11
CA ALA A 462 -30.62 5.46 9.10
C ALA A 462 -29.32 5.48 8.26
N HIS A 463 -29.43 5.96 7.02
CA HIS A 463 -28.30 6.04 6.10
C HIS A 463 -27.33 7.18 6.49
N THR A 464 -26.18 6.85 7.09
CA THR A 464 -25.22 7.83 7.63
C THR A 464 -24.15 8.34 6.66
N ALA A 465 -24.09 7.79 5.43
CA ALA A 465 -23.09 8.20 4.44
C ALA A 465 -23.02 9.71 4.13
N PRO A 466 -24.12 10.49 4.03
CA PRO A 466 -24.04 11.93 3.77
C PRO A 466 -23.37 12.71 4.91
N PHE A 467 -23.52 12.26 6.16
CA PHE A 467 -22.88 12.86 7.32
C PHE A 467 -21.39 12.58 7.35
N ARG A 468 -20.99 11.34 7.07
CA ARG A 468 -19.57 10.94 6.95
C ARG A 468 -18.87 11.67 5.80
N ALA A 469 -19.56 11.83 4.67
CA ALA A 469 -19.06 12.62 3.54
C ALA A 469 -18.88 14.10 3.90
N CYS A 470 -19.68 14.64 4.83
CA CYS A 470 -19.49 16.01 5.33
C CYS A 470 -18.20 16.16 6.16
N ILE A 471 -17.91 15.20 7.04
CA ILE A 471 -16.64 15.17 7.79
C ILE A 471 -15.44 15.02 6.85
N ALA A 472 -15.60 14.23 5.80
CA ALA A 472 -14.59 14.07 4.76
C ALA A 472 -14.25 15.39 4.07
N ASP A 473 -15.25 16.17 3.68
CA ASP A 473 -15.04 17.46 3.02
C ASP A 473 -14.40 18.49 3.97
N ILE A 474 -14.80 18.51 5.25
CA ILE A 474 -14.13 19.34 6.26
C ILE A 474 -12.66 18.94 6.39
N SER A 475 -12.39 17.63 6.36
CA SER A 475 -11.03 17.10 6.42
C SER A 475 -10.19 17.48 5.19
N ARG A 476 -10.81 17.67 4.02
CA ARG A 476 -10.11 18.12 2.79
C ARG A 476 -9.67 19.58 2.88
N GLU A 477 -10.48 20.40 3.53
CA GLU A 477 -10.19 21.83 3.72
C GLU A 477 -9.14 22.07 4.82
N LEU A 478 -8.70 21.03 5.54
CA LEU A 478 -7.60 21.16 6.50
C LEU A 478 -6.30 21.49 5.77
N GLN A 479 -5.69 22.59 6.18
CA GLN A 479 -4.39 23.03 5.70
C GLN A 479 -3.31 22.69 6.73
N THR A 480 -2.08 22.49 6.27
CA THR A 480 -0.94 22.20 7.15
C THR A 480 -0.01 23.41 7.19
N ALA A 481 0.33 23.87 8.39
CA ALA A 481 1.37 24.86 8.62
C ALA A 481 2.43 24.30 9.57
N ALA A 482 3.65 24.81 9.43
CA ALA A 482 4.72 24.55 10.39
C ALA A 482 5.32 25.87 10.83
N PHE A 483 5.58 25.99 12.12
CA PHE A 483 6.12 27.21 12.73
C PHE A 483 7.47 26.90 13.37
N ALA A 484 8.41 27.83 13.23
CA ALA A 484 9.71 27.71 13.87
C ALA A 484 9.61 28.01 15.37
N GLN A 485 10.64 27.63 16.10
CA GLN A 485 10.72 27.95 17.52
C GLN A 485 10.69 29.47 17.75
N LYS A 486 10.00 29.89 18.82
CA LYS A 486 9.81 31.29 19.24
C LYS A 486 8.95 32.14 18.30
N GLU A 487 8.26 31.52 17.35
CA GLU A 487 7.27 32.23 16.53
C GLU A 487 5.95 32.38 17.27
N ILE A 488 5.35 33.56 17.15
CA ILE A 488 3.99 33.84 17.60
C ILE A 488 3.10 33.79 16.37
N PHE A 489 1.96 33.14 16.49
CA PHE A 489 0.92 33.13 15.47
C PHE A 489 -0.44 33.36 16.13
N ASP A 490 -1.22 34.26 15.56
CA ASP A 490 -2.43 34.81 16.16
C ASP A 490 -3.57 34.99 15.15
N ASN A 491 -3.55 34.24 14.04
CA ASN A 491 -4.58 34.34 13.01
C ASN A 491 -5.97 34.16 13.62
N VAL A 492 -6.79 35.19 13.48
CA VAL A 492 -8.18 35.21 13.94
C VAL A 492 -9.03 34.38 12.99
N GLN A 493 -10.13 33.79 13.47
CA GLN A 493 -11.03 32.96 12.67
C GLN A 493 -10.39 31.69 12.10
N VAL A 494 -9.46 31.09 12.86
CA VAL A 494 -8.82 29.83 12.53
C VAL A 494 -8.95 28.85 13.69
N LEU A 495 -9.39 27.62 13.39
CA LEU A 495 -9.28 26.47 14.28
C LEU A 495 -7.93 25.83 14.06
N TYR A 496 -7.15 25.68 15.13
CA TYR A 496 -5.84 25.03 15.09
C TYR A 496 -5.86 23.69 15.81
N ILE A 497 -5.16 22.72 15.25
CA ILE A 497 -5.00 21.37 15.77
C ILE A 497 -3.49 21.06 15.75
N LEU A 498 -2.90 20.87 16.93
CA LEU A 498 -1.47 20.55 17.03
C LEU A 498 -1.23 19.09 16.60
N SER A 499 -0.48 18.88 15.52
CA SER A 499 -0.06 17.55 15.10
C SER A 499 1.19 17.11 15.88
N LYS A 500 2.17 18.02 15.98
CA LYS A 500 3.48 17.73 16.58
C LYS A 500 4.06 18.96 17.29
N GLY A 501 4.69 18.73 18.44
CA GLY A 501 5.50 19.70 19.16
C GLY A 501 4.78 20.28 20.39
N LEU A 502 5.28 21.40 20.90
CA LEU A 502 4.75 22.09 22.07
C LEU A 502 4.41 23.53 21.73
N VAL A 503 3.20 23.94 22.09
CA VAL A 503 2.72 25.32 21.93
C VAL A 503 2.33 25.87 23.28
N ALA A 504 2.73 27.10 23.60
CA ALA A 504 2.17 27.84 24.72
C ALA A 504 0.95 28.63 24.22
N LEU A 505 -0.20 28.39 24.85
CA LEU A 505 -1.48 29.04 24.59
C LEU A 505 -1.83 29.88 25.82
N ASN A 506 -1.50 31.17 25.79
CA ASN A 506 -1.59 32.04 26.95
C ASN A 506 -0.87 31.42 28.18
N SER A 507 -1.61 31.01 29.22
CA SER A 507 -1.07 30.43 30.46
C SER A 507 -1.02 28.89 30.48
N ARG A 508 -1.25 28.21 29.35
CA ARG A 508 -1.29 26.74 29.27
C ARG A 508 -0.37 26.22 28.17
N VAL A 509 0.24 25.06 28.39
CA VAL A 509 1.01 24.37 27.35
C VAL A 509 0.13 23.32 26.68
N GLY A 510 0.04 23.39 25.35
CA GLY A 510 -0.58 22.40 24.50
C GLY A 510 0.42 21.36 24.03
N HIS A 511 0.04 20.08 24.16
CA HIS A 511 0.76 18.93 23.63
C HIS A 511 0.07 18.41 22.35
N ASN A 512 0.66 17.39 21.70
CA ASN A 512 0.12 16.78 20.49
C ASN A 512 -1.39 16.46 20.64
N GLY A 513 -2.16 16.85 19.63
CA GLY A 513 -3.61 16.77 19.59
C GLY A 513 -4.35 17.87 20.36
N ALA A 514 -3.67 18.87 20.91
CA ALA A 514 -4.34 20.05 21.45
C ALA A 514 -5.10 20.79 20.34
N VAL A 515 -6.29 21.30 20.67
CA VAL A 515 -7.16 22.05 19.75
C VAL A 515 -7.49 23.39 20.39
N TRP A 516 -7.45 24.48 19.61
CA TRP A 516 -7.83 25.82 20.06
C TRP A 516 -8.41 26.64 18.90
N GLY A 517 -9.07 27.75 19.23
CA GLY A 517 -9.79 28.55 18.24
C GLY A 517 -11.16 27.98 17.86
N GLU A 518 -11.84 27.26 18.76
CA GLU A 518 -13.20 26.71 18.52
C GLU A 518 -14.25 27.80 18.24
N ASP A 519 -13.96 29.05 18.58
CA ASP A 519 -14.78 30.23 18.34
C ASP A 519 -14.56 30.84 16.94
N PHE A 520 -13.74 30.22 16.09
CA PHE A 520 -13.50 30.66 14.71
C PHE A 520 -14.77 30.80 13.85
N VAL A 521 -15.85 30.12 14.23
CA VAL A 521 -17.14 30.15 13.50
C VAL A 521 -17.87 31.49 13.66
N LEU A 522 -17.50 32.31 14.65
CA LEU A 522 -18.10 33.64 14.86
C LEU A 522 -17.73 34.60 13.73
N SER A 523 -18.71 35.34 13.23
CA SER A 523 -18.52 36.34 12.17
C SER A 523 -17.87 37.62 12.70
N ASP A 524 -18.21 38.02 13.92
CA ASP A 524 -17.67 39.21 14.58
C ASP A 524 -16.35 38.85 15.28
N THR A 525 -15.26 39.48 14.85
CA THR A 525 -13.91 39.24 15.38
C THR A 525 -13.72 39.80 16.80
N SER A 526 -14.52 40.79 17.21
CA SER A 526 -14.44 41.39 18.54
C SER A 526 -14.89 40.44 19.66
N LEU A 527 -15.73 39.46 19.32
CA LEU A 527 -16.27 38.46 20.25
C LEU A 527 -15.38 37.20 20.36
N ILE A 528 -14.40 37.06 19.46
CA ILE A 528 -13.45 35.95 19.45
C ILE A 528 -12.43 36.16 20.55
N ARG A 529 -12.09 35.08 21.27
CA ARG A 529 -11.02 35.11 22.26
C ARG A 529 -9.68 35.13 21.52
N PRO A 530 -8.84 36.17 21.71
CA PRO A 530 -7.48 36.13 21.19
C PRO A 530 -6.72 35.02 21.94
N VAL A 531 -6.29 34.01 21.20
CA VAL A 531 -5.40 32.96 21.70
C VAL A 531 -4.17 33.00 20.80
N ALA A 532 -3.17 33.79 21.22
CA ALA A 532 -1.88 33.78 20.57
C ALA A 532 -1.18 32.45 20.92
N GLY A 533 -0.82 31.70 19.88
CA GLY A 533 0.03 30.52 20.02
C GLY A 533 1.49 30.95 19.97
N PHE A 534 2.28 30.54 20.95
CA PHE A 534 3.72 30.69 20.95
C PHE A 534 4.39 29.33 20.78
N ALA A 535 5.13 29.15 19.70
CA ALA A 535 5.80 27.90 19.38
C ALA A 535 7.02 27.69 20.32
N LEU A 536 6.89 26.83 21.34
CA LEU A 536 7.98 26.49 22.26
C LEU A 536 9.02 25.60 21.61
N THR A 537 8.58 24.75 20.69
CA THR A 537 9.40 23.94 19.81
C THR A 537 9.03 24.22 18.36
N TYR A 538 9.69 23.56 17.42
CA TYR A 538 9.16 23.45 16.07
C TYR A 538 7.84 22.69 16.15
N ILE A 539 6.79 23.29 15.59
CA ILE A 539 5.45 22.73 15.64
C ILE A 539 4.91 22.52 14.24
N GLU A 540 4.13 21.47 14.08
CA GLU A 540 3.31 21.21 12.91
C GLU A 540 1.85 21.27 13.36
N VAL A 541 1.07 22.12 12.70
CA VAL A 541 -0.35 22.29 13.00
C VAL A 541 -1.18 22.06 11.75
N LEU A 542 -2.33 21.41 11.94
CA LEU A 542 -3.42 21.45 10.99
C LEU A 542 -4.30 22.63 11.36
N PHE A 543 -4.79 23.37 10.38
CA PHE A 543 -5.67 24.49 10.64
C PHE A 543 -6.82 24.54 9.65
N LEU A 544 -7.95 25.07 10.12
CA LEU A 544 -9.19 25.22 9.35
C LEU A 544 -9.67 26.67 9.48
N THR A 545 -9.84 27.34 8.36
CA THR A 545 -10.34 28.72 8.33
C THR A 545 -11.87 28.74 8.40
N ARG A 546 -12.43 29.84 8.91
CA ARG A 546 -13.88 30.05 8.93
C ARG A 546 -14.49 29.99 7.53
N GLU A 547 -13.84 30.62 6.55
CA GLU A 547 -14.33 30.68 5.17
C GLU A 547 -14.48 29.29 4.57
N SER A 548 -13.43 28.46 4.63
CA SER A 548 -13.48 27.08 4.13
C SER A 548 -14.52 26.24 4.86
N PHE A 549 -14.59 26.35 6.19
CA PHE A 549 -15.56 25.60 7.00
C PHE A 549 -17.01 25.97 6.66
N MET A 550 -17.33 27.27 6.65
CA MET A 550 -18.67 27.75 6.31
C MET A 550 -19.03 27.43 4.86
N GLY A 551 -18.06 27.48 3.95
CA GLY A 551 -18.24 27.04 2.56
C GLY A 551 -18.63 25.57 2.45
N VAL A 552 -18.03 24.67 3.26
CA VAL A 552 -18.45 23.26 3.32
C VAL A 552 -19.88 23.11 3.84
N ILE A 553 -20.24 23.83 4.91
CA ILE A 553 -21.60 23.79 5.48
C ILE A 553 -22.63 24.26 4.45
N GLU A 554 -22.32 25.34 3.71
CA GLU A 554 -23.20 25.86 2.68
C GLU A 554 -23.38 24.87 1.52
N ARG A 555 -22.28 24.29 1.02
CA ARG A 555 -22.32 23.24 -0.02
C ARG A 555 -23.17 22.04 0.38
N ARG A 556 -23.18 21.66 1.67
CA ARG A 556 -23.92 20.50 2.18
C ARG A 556 -25.23 20.84 2.88
N LYS A 557 -25.71 22.09 2.79
CA LYS A 557 -26.92 22.56 3.47
C LYS A 557 -28.18 21.73 3.13
N LEU A 558 -28.31 21.29 1.87
CA LEU A 558 -29.44 20.47 1.40
C LEU A 558 -29.32 19.00 1.83
N THR A 559 -28.10 18.46 1.85
CA THR A 559 -27.84 17.04 2.14
C THR A 559 -27.72 16.74 3.64
N CYS A 560 -27.21 17.70 4.41
CA CYS A 560 -26.96 17.58 5.85
C CYS A 560 -27.35 18.88 6.58
N PRO A 561 -28.66 19.19 6.69
CA PRO A 561 -29.11 20.42 7.37
C PRO A 561 -28.82 20.40 8.88
N GLN A 562 -28.73 19.21 9.47
CA GLN A 562 -28.55 19.01 10.90
C GLN A 562 -27.20 19.55 11.40
N LEU A 563 -26.11 19.38 10.64
CA LEU A 563 -24.82 19.97 11.00
C LEU A 563 -24.90 21.49 11.05
N GLY A 564 -25.53 22.11 10.05
CA GLY A 564 -25.74 23.56 10.02
C GLY A 564 -26.58 24.05 11.19
N GLN A 565 -27.57 23.27 11.65
CA GLN A 565 -28.36 23.59 12.84
C GLN A 565 -27.53 23.49 14.14
N VAL A 566 -26.73 22.44 14.31
CA VAL A 566 -25.84 22.25 15.47
C VAL A 566 -24.83 23.40 15.52
N VAL A 567 -24.19 23.71 14.40
CA VAL A 567 -23.24 24.81 14.28
C VAL A 567 -23.91 26.16 14.58
N ARG A 568 -25.10 26.44 14.02
CA ARG A 568 -25.84 27.68 14.30
C ARG A 568 -26.20 27.82 15.78
N ARG A 569 -26.68 26.74 16.42
CA ARG A 569 -26.99 26.74 17.87
C ARG A 569 -25.73 27.02 18.69
N TYR A 570 -24.60 26.41 18.31
CA TYR A 570 -23.32 26.67 18.94
C TYR A 570 -22.88 28.14 18.76
N CYS A 571 -22.94 28.69 17.54
CA CYS A 571 -22.61 30.09 17.26
C CYS A 571 -23.44 31.06 18.09
N VAL A 572 -24.77 30.88 18.14
CA VAL A 572 -25.66 31.74 18.92
C VAL A 572 -25.32 31.67 20.41
N ARG A 573 -25.13 30.46 20.95
CA ARG A 573 -24.77 30.25 22.36
C ARG A 573 -23.46 30.95 22.71
N VAL A 574 -22.43 30.79 21.89
CA VAL A 574 -21.12 31.42 22.11
C VAL A 574 -21.22 32.93 21.94
N ALA A 575 -21.87 33.43 20.88
CA ALA A 575 -22.03 34.86 20.62
C ALA A 575 -22.75 35.58 21.77
N VAL A 576 -23.86 35.02 22.28
CA VAL A 576 -24.61 35.60 23.42
C VAL A 576 -23.75 35.61 24.67
N THR A 577 -23.10 34.49 24.99
CA THR A 577 -22.24 34.39 26.19
C THR A 577 -21.10 35.42 26.14
N ARG A 578 -20.45 35.55 24.97
CA ARG A 578 -19.33 36.47 24.77
C ARG A 578 -19.79 37.93 24.74
N GLY A 579 -20.92 38.22 24.09
CA GLY A 579 -21.50 39.55 24.04
C GLY A 579 -21.87 40.10 25.41
N ILE A 580 -22.45 39.27 26.29
CA ILE A 580 -22.74 39.64 27.68
C ILE A 580 -21.45 39.98 28.42
N ILE A 581 -20.40 39.17 28.28
CA ILE A 581 -19.09 39.41 28.93
C ILE A 581 -18.45 40.69 28.39
N ALA A 582 -18.50 40.94 27.09
CA ALA A 582 -17.95 42.12 26.45
C ALA A 582 -18.65 43.40 26.94
N GLU A 583 -19.98 43.40 26.98
CA GLU A 583 -20.77 44.54 27.48
C GLU A 583 -20.54 44.77 28.99
N ALA A 584 -20.44 43.69 29.78
CA ALA A 584 -20.10 43.80 31.20
C ALA A 584 -18.72 44.44 31.42
N ARG A 585 -17.70 44.06 30.64
CA ARG A 585 -16.36 44.68 30.69
C ARG A 585 -16.40 46.15 30.27
N ARG A 586 -17.13 46.48 29.20
CA ARG A 586 -17.29 47.86 28.72
C ARG A 586 -17.90 48.75 29.81
N ARG A 587 -18.94 48.27 30.50
CA ARG A 587 -19.56 49.00 31.63
C ARG A 587 -18.63 49.17 32.82
N LEU A 588 -17.79 48.18 33.13
CA LEU A 588 -16.77 48.30 34.18
C LEU A 588 -15.72 49.35 33.84
N GLN A 589 -15.25 49.39 32.58
CA GLN A 589 -14.30 50.41 32.12
C GLN A 589 -14.88 51.82 32.17
N LEU A 590 -16.15 51.99 31.79
CA LEU A 590 -16.84 53.29 31.89
C LEU A 590 -16.98 53.77 33.34
N ARG A 591 -17.21 52.85 34.29
CA ARG A 591 -17.24 53.15 35.73
C ARG A 591 -15.86 53.45 36.31
N ALA A 592 -14.80 52.86 35.78
CA ALA A 592 -13.41 53.13 36.18
C ALA A 592 -12.85 54.43 35.60
N GLY A 593 -13.32 54.85 34.42
CA GLY A 593 -12.91 56.09 33.74
C GLY A 593 -13.65 57.35 34.20
N THR A 594 -14.62 57.25 35.10
CA THR A 594 -15.25 58.42 35.74
C THR A 594 -14.49 58.76 37.02
N PRO A 595 -13.73 59.88 37.11
CA PRO A 595 -13.19 60.29 38.40
C PRO A 595 -14.36 60.55 39.33
N SER A 596 -14.44 59.80 40.43
CA SER A 596 -15.53 59.91 41.38
C SER A 596 -15.58 61.34 41.93
N SER A 597 -16.64 62.07 41.62
CA SER A 597 -17.01 63.36 42.24
C SER A 597 -17.33 63.25 43.74
N VAL A 598 -17.12 62.06 44.33
CA VAL A 598 -17.36 61.75 45.74
C VAL A 598 -16.18 62.17 46.64
N ALA A 599 -14.99 62.44 46.09
CA ALA A 599 -13.83 62.88 46.88
C ALA A 599 -13.82 64.38 47.23
N LYS A 600 -14.74 65.20 46.71
CA LYS A 600 -14.79 66.65 46.98
C LYS A 600 -15.65 67.08 48.17
N ARG A 601 -16.24 66.15 48.93
CA ARG A 601 -17.15 66.50 50.06
C ARG A 601 -16.56 66.27 51.47
N VAL A 602 -15.27 65.94 51.59
CA VAL A 602 -14.64 65.70 52.92
C VAL A 602 -13.53 66.71 53.26
N GLN A 603 -13.09 67.57 52.34
CA GLN A 603 -12.11 68.64 52.64
C GLN A 603 -12.75 69.96 53.09
N GLY A 604 -13.85 69.90 53.85
CA GLY A 604 -14.56 71.07 54.39
C GLY A 604 -14.49 71.20 55.92
N SER A 605 -13.76 70.35 56.62
CA SER A 605 -13.71 70.38 58.08
C SER A 605 -12.47 69.67 58.63
N GLN A 606 -11.36 70.40 58.78
CA GLN A 606 -10.41 70.26 59.89
C GLN A 606 -9.22 71.20 59.64
N GLN A 607 -9.36 72.43 60.15
CA GLN A 607 -8.24 73.24 60.61
C GLN A 607 -8.08 72.90 62.10
N THR A 608 -6.94 72.35 62.52
CA THR A 608 -6.15 72.74 63.72
C THR A 608 -5.12 71.67 64.15
N GLN A 609 -3.88 72.13 64.39
CA GLN A 609 -2.78 71.54 65.18
C GLN A 609 -2.09 70.27 64.61
N GLY A 610 -0.78 70.08 64.57
CA GLY A 610 0.40 70.82 65.01
C GLY A 610 1.66 69.94 64.79
N SER A 611 2.80 70.60 64.50
CA SER A 611 4.22 70.22 64.72
C SER A 611 4.84 68.87 64.25
N SER A 612 5.99 69.07 63.58
CA SER A 612 7.31 68.40 63.66
C SER A 612 7.60 67.04 62.98
N ASP A 613 8.67 67.12 62.18
CA ASP A 613 9.79 66.17 62.02
C ASP A 613 9.93 65.24 60.78
N SER A 614 10.98 65.60 60.03
CA SER A 614 12.02 64.75 59.40
C SER A 614 11.66 63.76 58.28
N ALA A 615 12.28 64.00 57.12
CA ALA A 615 12.57 63.00 56.09
C ALA A 615 13.65 62.00 56.56
N PRO A 616 13.76 60.79 55.95
CA PRO A 616 14.69 60.67 54.82
C PRO A 616 14.26 59.70 53.68
N GLN A 617 14.91 59.89 52.52
CA GLN A 617 14.85 59.08 51.30
C GLN A 617 15.40 57.64 51.48
N PRO A 618 15.10 56.72 50.54
CA PRO A 618 16.01 55.63 50.20
C PRO A 618 16.51 55.70 48.73
N PRO A 619 17.62 55.00 48.40
CA PRO A 619 18.56 55.37 47.34
C PRO A 619 18.29 54.70 45.99
N GLY A 620 18.86 55.30 44.93
CA GLY A 620 18.99 54.71 43.59
C GLY A 620 20.19 53.76 43.46
N PHE A 621 20.58 53.51 42.19
CA PHE A 621 21.59 52.57 41.66
C PHE A 621 20.99 51.18 41.30
N LEU A 622 21.18 50.54 40.13
CA LEU A 622 22.05 50.72 38.95
C LEU A 622 21.53 49.85 37.79
N GLU A 623 21.72 50.31 36.55
CA GLU A 623 21.83 49.47 35.34
C GLU A 623 23.16 48.69 35.33
N PRO A 624 23.27 47.63 34.52
CA PRO A 624 24.49 47.47 33.74
C PRO A 624 24.22 47.19 32.26
N GLU A 625 24.96 47.92 31.42
CA GLU A 625 25.38 47.51 30.08
C GLU A 625 26.38 46.34 30.18
N ASP A 626 26.17 45.29 29.40
CA ASP A 626 27.08 44.75 28.37
C ASP A 626 26.44 43.53 27.67
#